data_AF-A0A523ZFU7-F1
#
_entry.id   AF-A0A523ZFU7-F1
#
_cell.length_a   1.000
_cell.length_b   1.000
_cell.length_c   1.000
_cell.angle_alpha   90.00
_cell.angle_beta   90.00
_cell.angle_gamma   90.00
#
_symmetry.space_group_name_H-M   'P 1'
#
loop_
_entity.id
_entity.type
_entity.pdbx_description
1 polymer ?
#
loop_
_entity_poly.entity_id
_entity_poly.type
_entity_poly.pdbx_seq_one_letter_code
_entity_poly.pdbx_strand_id
1 'polypeptide(L)'
;MPEEPSAPTVSQTVTTTGGNNKIRKVALIVLTIVFLVIISEAGYLVFSKEGGLFSRKTEEAQTEQRPSVLITPTAPPPSLPKEEIKSITIDSEKARRLADMLDRFETSNKLDLFEEAITSFTITGAVIGARFEKKEVEGIEFVYLLQVQGQTGSTATYWFTDQEILNAQVSLSTGTGTSKISITDIGPGDNITLKETANLLDSSPHSSLILEVRR
;
A
#
# COMPACT_ATOMS: atom_id res chain seq x y z
N MET A 1 -58.53 23.41 -72.15
CA MET A 1 -57.52 22.33 -72.03
C MET A 1 -56.28 22.79 -72.79
N PRO A 2 -55.04 22.56 -72.33
CA PRO A 2 -54.55 22.45 -70.96
C PRO A 2 -53.27 23.29 -70.68
N GLU A 3 -53.04 23.53 -69.39
CA GLU A 3 -51.77 23.50 -68.64
C GLU A 3 -50.59 24.44 -68.96
N GLU A 4 -50.44 25.41 -68.05
CA GLU A 4 -49.16 25.95 -67.60
C GLU A 4 -48.46 24.94 -66.67
N PRO A 5 -47.14 24.66 -66.84
CA PRO A 5 -46.34 24.09 -65.77
C PRO A 5 -45.43 25.17 -65.17
N SER A 6 -45.82 25.57 -63.96
CA SER A 6 -44.99 26.27 -62.98
C SER A 6 -43.78 25.42 -62.61
N ALA A 7 -42.57 25.98 -62.70
CA ALA A 7 -41.38 25.36 -62.12
C ALA A 7 -41.40 25.52 -60.59
N PRO A 8 -41.22 24.45 -59.80
CA PRO A 8 -41.31 24.54 -58.36
C PRO A 8 -40.11 25.26 -57.76
N THR A 9 -40.40 26.22 -56.88
CA THR A 9 -39.48 26.74 -55.88
C THR A 9 -39.03 25.58 -55.00
N VAL A 10 -37.72 25.33 -54.94
CA VAL A 10 -37.15 24.36 -54.02
C VAL A 10 -37.26 24.91 -52.60
N SER A 11 -38.32 24.53 -51.90
CA SER A 11 -38.41 24.69 -50.45
C SER A 11 -37.33 23.81 -49.81
N GLN A 12 -36.23 24.42 -49.39
CA GLN A 12 -35.34 23.79 -48.43
C GLN A 12 -36.14 23.54 -47.15
N THR A 13 -36.52 22.29 -46.95
CA THR A 13 -37.11 21.85 -45.70
C THR A 13 -35.95 21.81 -44.70
N VAL A 14 -35.78 22.88 -43.91
CA VAL A 14 -34.98 22.83 -42.70
C VAL A 14 -35.68 21.82 -41.79
N THR A 15 -35.24 20.57 -41.88
CA THR A 15 -35.68 19.54 -40.96
C THR A 15 -34.98 19.84 -39.66
N THR A 16 -35.68 20.53 -38.75
CA THR A 16 -35.34 20.55 -37.34
C THR A 16 -35.49 19.12 -36.81
N THR A 17 -34.45 18.29 -36.96
CA THR A 17 -34.39 16.98 -36.31
C THR A 17 -33.94 17.19 -34.87
N GLY A 18 -34.92 17.05 -33.98
CA GLY A 18 -34.90 17.41 -32.57
C GLY A 18 -33.70 16.96 -31.75
N GLY A 19 -33.43 17.77 -30.71
CA GLY A 19 -32.37 17.62 -29.70
C GLY A 19 -32.47 16.38 -28.80
N ASN A 20 -33.11 15.30 -29.25
CA ASN A 20 -33.21 14.04 -28.51
C ASN A 20 -32.03 13.08 -28.79
N ASN A 21 -31.23 13.37 -29.82
CA ASN A 21 -30.14 12.49 -30.25
C ASN A 21 -28.83 12.71 -29.47
N LYS A 22 -28.63 13.89 -28.85
CA LYS A 22 -27.43 14.18 -28.06
C LYS A 22 -27.49 13.50 -26.69
N ILE A 23 -28.62 13.61 -26.00
CA ILE A 23 -28.82 12.95 -24.69
C ILE A 23 -28.81 11.43 -24.86
N ARG A 24 -29.44 10.90 -25.91
CA ARG A 24 -29.38 9.47 -26.23
C ARG A 24 -27.95 9.00 -26.55
N LYS A 25 -27.12 9.80 -27.23
CA LYS A 25 -25.71 9.47 -27.48
C LYS A 25 -24.88 9.47 -26.20
N VAL A 26 -25.06 10.48 -25.33
CA VAL A 26 -24.36 10.56 -24.05
C VAL A 26 -24.76 9.41 -23.13
N ALA A 27 -26.06 9.10 -23.04
CA ALA A 27 -26.55 7.95 -22.26
C ALA A 27 -25.98 6.62 -22.79
N LEU A 28 -25.84 6.47 -24.10
CA LEU A 28 -25.29 5.26 -24.72
C LEU A 28 -23.79 5.11 -24.44
N ILE A 29 -23.03 6.21 -24.42
CA ILE A 29 -21.61 6.22 -24.04
C ILE A 29 -21.46 5.82 -22.57
N VAL A 30 -22.24 6.43 -21.66
CA VAL A 30 -22.19 6.11 -20.22
C VAL A 30 -22.59 4.65 -19.97
N LEU A 31 -23.65 4.15 -20.62
CA LEU A 31 -24.06 2.75 -20.53
C LEU A 31 -22.95 1.80 -21.01
N THR A 32 -22.23 2.16 -22.08
CA THR A 32 -21.14 1.35 -22.62
C THR A 32 -19.96 1.28 -21.66
N ILE A 33 -19.62 2.40 -21.00
CA ILE A 33 -18.55 2.45 -19.99
C ILE A 33 -18.92 1.60 -18.78
N VAL A 34 -20.15 1.75 -18.26
CA VAL A 34 -20.64 0.94 -17.13
C VAL A 34 -20.64 -0.55 -17.47
N PHE A 35 -21.08 -0.90 -18.69
CA PHE A 35 -21.06 -2.28 -19.16
C PHE A 35 -19.64 -2.85 -19.29
N LEU A 36 -18.66 -2.04 -19.73
CA LEU A 36 -17.25 -2.41 -19.76
C LEU A 36 -16.68 -2.67 -18.36
N VAL A 37 -17.02 -1.83 -17.39
CA VAL A 37 -16.61 -2.03 -15.98
C VAL A 37 -17.19 -3.33 -15.44
N ILE A 38 -18.48 -3.61 -15.68
CA ILE A 38 -19.13 -4.84 -15.25
C ILE A 38 -18.51 -6.08 -15.91
N ILE A 39 -18.22 -6.05 -17.22
CA ILE A 39 -17.54 -7.16 -17.90
C ILE A 39 -16.10 -7.32 -17.39
N SER A 40 -15.40 -6.22 -17.10
CA SER A 40 -14.04 -6.28 -16.55
C SER A 40 -14.02 -6.91 -15.16
N GLU A 41 -14.97 -6.57 -14.28
CA GLU A 41 -15.08 -7.19 -12.97
C GLU A 41 -15.55 -8.65 -13.03
N ALA A 42 -16.52 -8.96 -13.90
CA ALA A 42 -16.95 -10.34 -14.13
C ALA A 42 -15.83 -11.20 -14.71
N GLY A 43 -15.05 -10.65 -15.66
CA GLY A 43 -13.86 -11.28 -16.22
C GLY A 43 -12.79 -11.51 -15.16
N TYR A 44 -12.53 -10.52 -14.30
CA TYR A 44 -11.62 -10.65 -13.17
C TYR A 44 -12.07 -11.76 -12.20
N LEU A 45 -13.36 -11.83 -11.86
CA LEU A 45 -13.90 -12.86 -10.95
C LEU A 45 -13.86 -14.26 -11.56
N VAL A 46 -14.09 -14.41 -12.86
CA VAL A 46 -13.95 -15.71 -13.55
C VAL A 46 -12.49 -16.11 -13.65
N PHE A 47 -11.59 -15.19 -14.01
CA PHE A 47 -10.15 -15.48 -14.12
C PHE A 47 -9.50 -15.73 -12.75
N SER A 48 -9.92 -15.03 -11.70
CA SER A 48 -9.41 -15.23 -10.34
C SER A 48 -9.96 -16.48 -9.66
N LYS A 49 -11.15 -16.97 -10.07
CA LYS A 49 -11.73 -18.22 -9.53
C LYS A 49 -11.37 -19.47 -10.34
N GLU A 50 -11.08 -19.36 -11.64
CA GLU A 50 -10.70 -20.51 -12.49
C GLU A 50 -9.20 -20.59 -12.84
N GLY A 51 -8.38 -19.62 -12.45
CA GLY A 51 -6.91 -19.64 -12.59
C GLY A 51 -6.17 -20.70 -11.76
N GLY A 52 -6.88 -21.62 -11.10
CA GLY A 52 -6.32 -22.74 -10.36
C GLY A 52 -6.14 -24.05 -11.16
N LEU A 53 -6.51 -24.11 -12.45
CA LEU A 53 -6.67 -25.41 -13.13
C LEU A 53 -5.86 -25.64 -14.42
N PHE A 54 -4.92 -24.77 -14.82
CA PHE A 54 -3.99 -25.09 -15.91
C PHE A 54 -2.52 -24.79 -15.59
N SER A 55 -1.78 -25.89 -15.47
CA SER A 55 -0.34 -26.05 -15.70
C SER A 55 0.67 -25.49 -14.68
N ARG A 56 0.96 -26.34 -13.68
CA ARG A 56 2.36 -26.70 -13.40
C ARG A 56 2.49 -28.22 -13.34
N LYS A 57 2.34 -28.88 -14.50
CA LYS A 57 2.88 -30.22 -14.70
C LYS A 57 4.37 -30.08 -15.00
N THR A 58 5.16 -30.63 -14.09
CA THR A 58 6.43 -31.34 -14.30
C THR A 58 7.39 -30.76 -15.34
N GLU A 59 8.45 -30.11 -14.85
CA GLU A 59 9.75 -30.16 -15.49
C GLU A 59 10.72 -30.79 -14.48
N GLU A 60 10.83 -32.12 -14.54
CA GLU A 60 12.01 -32.83 -14.07
C GLU A 60 13.12 -32.57 -15.10
N ALA A 61 14.20 -31.87 -14.71
CA ALA A 61 15.53 -32.12 -15.24
C ALA A 61 16.60 -31.30 -14.48
N GLN A 62 17.58 -32.07 -13.98
CA GLN A 62 18.98 -31.71 -13.75
C GLN A 62 19.36 -31.01 -12.43
N THR A 63 19.62 -31.89 -11.47
CA THR A 63 20.57 -31.74 -10.37
C THR A 63 21.96 -31.31 -10.89
N GLU A 64 22.22 -30.01 -11.02
CA GLU A 64 23.59 -29.52 -10.92
C GLU A 64 23.96 -29.46 -9.43
N GLN A 65 24.86 -30.37 -9.02
CA GLN A 65 25.52 -30.32 -7.73
C GLN A 65 26.31 -29.01 -7.62
N ARG A 66 25.69 -27.97 -7.04
CA ARG A 66 26.46 -26.89 -6.41
C ARG A 66 27.24 -27.50 -5.24
N PRO A 67 28.54 -27.21 -5.09
CA PRO A 67 29.27 -27.61 -3.90
C PRO A 67 28.57 -27.02 -2.67
N SER A 68 28.13 -27.90 -1.78
CA SER A 68 27.54 -27.55 -0.50
C SER A 68 28.64 -26.96 0.37
N VAL A 69 28.80 -25.63 0.31
CA VAL A 69 29.61 -24.91 1.29
C VAL A 69 28.83 -25.00 2.59
N LEU A 70 29.32 -25.85 3.50
CA LEU A 70 28.86 -25.97 4.87
C LEU A 70 29.05 -24.61 5.56
N ILE A 71 28.04 -23.74 5.50
CA ILE A 71 27.99 -22.54 6.32
C ILE A 71 27.75 -23.05 7.74
N THR A 72 28.84 -23.12 8.50
CA THR A 72 28.76 -23.33 9.95
C THR A 72 27.97 -22.15 10.51
N PRO A 73 26.89 -22.37 11.29
CA PRO A 73 26.13 -21.27 11.86
C PRO A 73 27.05 -20.42 12.73
N THR A 74 27.37 -19.24 12.22
CA THR A 74 28.07 -18.20 12.98
C THR A 74 27.08 -17.70 14.01
N ALA A 75 27.48 -17.82 15.28
CA ALA A 75 26.94 -17.26 16.52
C ALA A 75 25.43 -16.91 16.57
N PRO A 76 24.68 -17.39 17.59
CA PRO A 76 23.33 -16.90 17.81
C PRO A 76 23.35 -15.36 17.95
N PRO A 77 22.35 -14.66 17.40
CA PRO A 77 22.25 -13.22 17.51
C PRO A 77 22.30 -12.82 18.99
N PRO A 78 22.92 -11.68 19.34
CA PRO A 78 23.02 -11.23 20.72
C PRO A 78 21.63 -11.18 21.35
N SER A 79 21.41 -12.01 22.37
CA SER A 79 20.15 -12.06 23.09
C SER A 79 19.95 -10.76 23.87
N LEU A 80 18.89 -10.03 23.53
CA LEU A 80 18.42 -8.88 24.31
C LEU A 80 18.18 -9.28 25.78
N PRO A 81 18.35 -8.36 26.75
CA PRO A 81 18.03 -8.61 28.16
C PRO A 81 16.63 -9.20 28.31
N LYS A 82 16.54 -10.29 29.06
CA LYS A 82 15.31 -11.06 29.28
C LYS A 82 14.43 -10.32 30.28
N GLU A 83 13.80 -9.23 29.87
CA GLU A 83 12.74 -8.59 30.64
C GLU A 83 11.47 -9.46 30.60
N GLU A 84 10.73 -9.46 31.70
CA GLU A 84 9.49 -10.22 31.87
C GLU A 84 8.47 -9.75 30.83
N ILE A 85 8.21 -10.61 29.84
CA ILE A 85 7.32 -10.31 28.72
C ILE A 85 5.89 -10.14 29.24
N LYS A 86 5.46 -8.89 29.39
CA LYS A 86 4.05 -8.57 29.59
C LYS A 86 3.34 -8.76 28.25
N SER A 87 2.33 -9.62 28.19
CA SER A 87 1.45 -9.71 27.01
C SER A 87 0.79 -8.35 26.78
N ILE A 88 1.22 -7.63 25.74
CA ILE A 88 0.63 -6.34 25.39
C ILE A 88 -0.60 -6.63 24.54
N THR A 89 -1.78 -6.47 25.14
CA THR A 89 -3.06 -6.53 24.43
C THR A 89 -3.51 -5.10 24.13
N ILE A 90 -3.88 -4.82 22.87
CA ILE A 90 -4.53 -3.56 22.53
C ILE A 90 -5.89 -3.51 23.24
N ASP A 91 -6.11 -2.47 24.02
CA ASP A 91 -7.39 -2.22 24.66
C ASP A 91 -8.39 -1.71 23.60
N SER A 92 -9.16 -2.64 23.05
CA SER A 92 -10.12 -2.37 21.96
C SER A 92 -11.16 -1.30 22.33
N GLU A 93 -11.50 -1.17 23.63
CA GLU A 93 -12.45 -0.15 24.07
C GLU A 93 -11.82 1.25 23.97
N LYS A 94 -10.55 1.39 24.38
CA LYS A 94 -9.82 2.67 24.23
C LYS A 94 -9.61 3.04 22.76
N ALA A 95 -9.27 2.08 21.92
CA ALA A 95 -9.12 2.31 20.48
C ALA A 95 -10.43 2.80 19.86
N ARG A 96 -11.57 2.19 20.23
CA ARG A 96 -12.89 2.63 19.77
C ARG A 96 -13.24 4.03 20.28
N ARG A 97 -13.02 4.32 21.55
CA ARG A 97 -13.29 5.67 22.11
C ARG A 97 -12.46 6.75 21.43
N LEU A 98 -11.22 6.44 21.03
CA LEU A 98 -10.38 7.34 20.25
C LEU A 98 -10.96 7.58 18.85
N ALA A 99 -11.40 6.52 18.16
CA ALA A 99 -12.06 6.65 16.85
C ALA A 99 -13.35 7.49 16.95
N ASP A 100 -14.22 7.20 17.92
CA ASP A 100 -15.46 7.97 18.17
C ASP A 100 -15.16 9.44 18.54
N MET A 101 -14.01 9.72 19.16
CA MET A 101 -13.59 11.07 19.46
C MET A 101 -13.16 11.82 18.18
N LEU A 102 -12.35 11.19 17.32
CA LEU A 102 -11.92 11.77 16.05
C LEU A 102 -13.11 12.07 15.12
N ASP A 103 -14.06 11.13 15.01
CA ASP A 103 -15.28 11.28 14.20
C ASP A 103 -16.17 12.45 14.68
N ARG A 104 -16.29 12.63 16.01
CA ARG A 104 -17.01 13.78 16.58
C ARG A 104 -16.35 15.12 16.27
N PHE A 105 -15.04 15.15 16.10
CA PHE A 105 -14.35 16.39 15.74
C PHE A 105 -14.53 16.74 14.28
N GLU A 106 -14.46 15.75 13.40
CA GLU A 106 -14.76 15.92 11.97
C GLU A 106 -16.20 16.42 11.77
N THR A 107 -17.17 15.79 12.42
CA THR A 107 -18.60 16.13 12.29
C THR A 107 -19.00 17.45 12.97
N SER A 108 -18.22 17.94 13.93
CA SER A 108 -18.54 19.18 14.66
C SER A 108 -18.00 20.46 14.01
N ASN A 109 -17.32 20.37 12.86
CA ASN A 109 -16.75 21.52 12.15
C ASN A 109 -15.76 22.36 13.00
N LYS A 110 -15.15 21.73 14.01
CA LYS A 110 -14.18 22.35 14.94
C LYS A 110 -12.73 22.00 14.62
N LEU A 111 -12.47 21.52 13.40
CA LEU A 111 -11.13 21.13 12.96
C LEU A 111 -10.15 22.31 12.99
N ASP A 112 -10.67 23.54 12.84
CA ASP A 112 -9.94 24.80 12.92
C ASP A 112 -9.43 25.15 14.34
N LEU A 113 -9.93 24.45 15.38
CA LEU A 113 -9.46 24.61 16.75
C LEU A 113 -8.25 23.73 17.08
N PHE A 114 -7.86 22.83 16.18
CA PHE A 114 -6.71 21.94 16.39
C PHE A 114 -5.43 22.58 15.88
N GLU A 115 -4.45 22.71 16.77
CA GLU A 115 -3.09 23.10 16.41
C GLU A 115 -2.28 21.88 15.92
N GLU A 116 -2.45 20.72 16.55
CA GLU A 116 -1.77 19.46 16.21
C GLU A 116 -2.62 18.23 16.58
N ALA A 117 -2.46 17.13 15.83
CA ALA A 117 -3.02 15.83 16.19
C ALA A 117 -2.03 14.72 15.82
N ILE A 118 -1.07 14.47 16.72
CA ILE A 118 0.04 13.56 16.45
C ILE A 118 -0.26 12.17 17.02
N THR A 119 -0.19 11.15 16.18
CA THR A 119 -0.13 9.75 16.61
C THR A 119 1.28 9.21 16.37
N SER A 120 1.75 8.34 17.26
CA SER A 120 3.02 7.65 17.06
C SER A 120 2.98 6.24 17.61
N PHE A 121 3.74 5.35 16.99
CA PHE A 121 3.99 4.02 17.51
C PHE A 121 5.49 3.71 17.43
N THR A 122 5.95 2.81 18.29
CA THR A 122 7.35 2.42 18.37
C THR A 122 7.47 0.91 18.46
N ILE A 123 8.39 0.36 17.68
CA ILE A 123 8.57 -1.07 17.50
C ILE A 123 10.05 -1.37 17.63
N THR A 124 10.35 -2.34 18.49
CA THR A 124 11.73 -2.70 18.81
C THR A 124 11.91 -4.20 18.65
N GLY A 125 13.00 -4.60 18.02
CA GLY A 125 13.33 -6.00 17.85
C GLY A 125 14.57 -6.25 17.00
N ALA A 126 14.89 -7.53 16.81
CA ALA A 126 16.00 -7.97 15.97
C ALA A 126 15.53 -8.16 14.52
N VAL A 127 16.31 -7.70 13.56
CA VAL A 127 16.04 -7.91 12.14
C VAL A 127 16.36 -9.36 11.79
N ILE A 128 15.38 -10.06 11.24
CA ILE A 128 15.50 -11.45 10.80
C ILE A 128 15.43 -11.60 9.28
N GLY A 129 15.03 -10.54 8.57
CA GLY A 129 14.95 -10.52 7.12
C GLY A 129 14.90 -9.09 6.60
N ALA A 130 15.62 -8.82 5.51
CA ALA A 130 15.66 -7.53 4.86
C ALA A 130 15.94 -7.78 3.36
N ARG A 131 15.05 -7.34 2.47
CA ARG A 131 15.20 -7.58 1.02
C ARG A 131 14.35 -6.64 0.18
N PHE A 132 14.80 -6.40 -1.05
CA PHE A 132 13.97 -5.80 -2.09
C PHE A 132 12.93 -6.81 -2.57
N GLU A 133 11.67 -6.41 -2.51
CA GLU A 133 10.54 -7.19 -2.97
C GLU A 133 9.46 -6.23 -3.42
N LYS A 134 9.07 -6.31 -4.69
CA LYS A 134 8.00 -5.49 -5.25
C LYS A 134 6.66 -6.11 -4.89
N LYS A 135 5.77 -5.31 -4.29
CA LYS A 135 4.42 -5.72 -3.93
C LYS A 135 3.47 -4.55 -4.09
N GLU A 136 2.37 -4.76 -4.79
CA GLU A 136 1.30 -3.77 -4.90
C GLU A 136 0.15 -4.16 -3.97
N VAL A 137 -0.29 -3.23 -3.13
CA VAL A 137 -1.45 -3.39 -2.25
C VAL A 137 -2.30 -2.13 -2.36
N GLU A 138 -3.57 -2.27 -2.75
CA GLU A 138 -4.52 -1.15 -2.85
C GLU A 138 -4.01 0.01 -3.74
N GLY A 139 -3.22 -0.31 -4.77
CA GLY A 139 -2.63 0.67 -5.70
C GLY A 139 -1.36 1.37 -5.19
N ILE A 140 -0.82 0.95 -4.05
CA ILE A 140 0.45 1.44 -3.50
C ILE A 140 1.56 0.42 -3.80
N GLU A 141 2.62 0.85 -4.49
CA GLU A 141 3.81 0.03 -4.78
C GLU A 141 4.80 0.08 -3.60
N PHE A 142 4.97 -1.06 -2.95
CA PHE A 142 6.03 -1.31 -1.98
C PHE A 142 7.22 -1.98 -2.67
N VAL A 143 8.43 -1.61 -2.27
CA VAL A 143 9.67 -2.04 -2.93
C VAL A 143 10.67 -2.72 -1.98
N TYR A 144 10.48 -2.56 -0.67
CA TYR A 144 11.39 -3.10 0.34
C TYR A 144 10.62 -3.71 1.50
N LEU A 145 11.09 -4.86 1.96
CA LEU A 145 10.53 -5.59 3.08
C LEU A 145 11.56 -5.71 4.21
N LEU A 146 11.11 -5.43 5.43
CA LEU A 146 11.86 -5.62 6.67
C LEU A 146 11.06 -6.49 7.65
N GLN A 147 11.69 -7.55 8.13
CA GLN A 147 11.11 -8.46 9.11
C GLN A 147 11.84 -8.33 10.44
N VAL A 148 11.06 -8.05 11.48
CA VAL A 148 11.55 -7.75 12.82
C VAL A 148 10.95 -8.74 13.81
N GLN A 149 11.79 -9.41 14.57
CA GLN A 149 11.40 -10.28 15.66
C GLN A 149 11.45 -9.53 16.99
N GLY A 150 10.30 -9.42 17.65
CA GLY A 150 10.21 -8.90 19.02
C GLY A 150 10.75 -9.88 20.06
N GLN A 151 10.90 -9.42 21.29
CA GLN A 151 11.44 -10.24 22.40
C GLN A 151 10.63 -11.52 22.67
N THR A 152 9.34 -11.53 22.30
CA THR A 152 8.41 -12.65 22.49
C THR A 152 8.50 -13.72 21.41
N GLY A 153 9.37 -13.53 20.41
CA GLY A 153 9.43 -14.35 19.21
C GLY A 153 8.40 -13.97 18.13
N SER A 154 7.45 -13.08 18.43
CA SER A 154 6.50 -12.53 17.46
C SER A 154 7.25 -11.80 16.34
N THR A 155 6.84 -12.01 15.10
CA THR A 155 7.45 -11.39 13.92
C THR A 155 6.50 -10.35 13.35
N ALA A 156 7.01 -9.15 13.09
CA ALA A 156 6.34 -8.10 12.34
C ALA A 156 7.02 -7.95 10.97
N THR A 157 6.20 -7.69 9.94
CA THR A 157 6.67 -7.44 8.57
C THR A 157 6.28 -6.04 8.17
N TYR A 158 7.28 -5.23 7.81
CA TYR A 158 7.10 -3.87 7.30
C TYR A 158 7.42 -3.82 5.83
N TRP A 159 6.56 -3.12 5.10
CA TRP A 159 6.73 -2.84 3.69
C TRP A 159 6.97 -1.34 3.55
N PHE A 160 7.97 -0.98 2.76
CA PHE A 160 8.30 0.41 2.49
C PHE A 160 8.16 0.70 1.00
N THR A 161 7.56 1.85 0.71
CA THR A 161 7.57 2.51 -0.58
C THR A 161 8.92 3.17 -0.85
N ASP A 162 9.20 3.52 -2.11
CA ASP A 162 10.41 4.27 -2.46
C ASP A 162 10.50 5.60 -1.70
N GLN A 163 9.39 6.30 -1.53
CA GLN A 163 9.35 7.59 -0.84
C GLN A 163 9.64 7.46 0.65
N GLU A 164 9.13 6.42 1.32
CA GLU A 164 9.44 6.16 2.72
C GLU A 164 10.92 5.84 2.92
N ILE A 165 11.53 5.06 2.02
CA ILE A 165 12.97 4.77 2.07
C ILE A 165 13.80 6.06 1.95
N LEU A 166 13.40 6.95 1.03
CA LEU A 166 14.10 8.21 0.79
C LEU A 166 13.95 9.21 1.95
N ASN A 167 12.77 9.27 2.56
CA ASN A 167 12.44 10.25 3.59
C ASN A 167 12.77 9.77 5.01
N ALA A 168 13.04 8.48 5.20
CA ALA A 168 13.36 7.93 6.50
C ALA A 168 14.64 8.52 7.09
N GLN A 169 14.57 8.83 8.39
CA GLN A 169 15.74 9.18 9.18
C GLN A 169 16.30 7.92 9.82
N VAL A 170 17.32 7.34 9.19
CA VAL A 170 17.97 6.13 9.71
C VAL A 170 19.33 6.46 10.32
N SER A 171 19.52 6.07 11.57
CA SER A 171 20.77 6.23 12.30
C SER A 171 21.30 4.87 12.73
N LEU A 172 22.59 4.64 12.50
CA LEU A 172 23.34 3.49 13.00
C LEU A 172 24.16 3.91 14.20
N SER A 173 23.84 3.35 15.35
CA SER A 173 24.63 3.43 16.57
C SER A 173 25.56 2.23 16.67
N THR A 174 26.85 2.52 16.80
CA THR A 174 27.92 1.56 17.03
C THR A 174 28.59 1.89 18.36
N GLY A 175 29.40 0.98 18.91
CA GLY A 175 30.22 1.28 20.09
C GLY A 175 31.15 2.49 19.92
N THR A 176 31.41 2.93 18.68
CA THR A 176 32.27 4.07 18.34
C THR A 176 31.53 5.37 18.05
N GLY A 177 30.19 5.37 18.01
CA GLY A 177 29.38 6.56 17.75
C GLY A 177 28.20 6.30 16.82
N THR A 178 27.55 7.39 16.39
CA THR A 178 26.34 7.37 15.55
C THR A 178 26.63 7.88 14.14
N SER A 179 26.08 7.22 13.12
CA SER A 179 26.20 7.60 11.71
C SER A 179 24.84 7.50 11.00
N LYS A 180 24.65 8.25 9.91
CA LYS A 180 23.44 8.14 9.07
C LYS A 180 23.63 7.00 8.06
N ILE A 181 22.63 6.15 7.91
CA ILE A 181 22.59 5.06 6.92
C ILE A 181 21.27 5.10 6.13
N SER A 182 21.07 4.19 5.18
CA SER A 182 19.80 3.94 4.49
C SER A 182 19.04 2.77 5.13
N ILE A 183 17.71 2.70 4.94
CA ILE A 183 16.91 1.51 5.30
C ILE A 183 17.46 0.25 4.62
N THR A 184 17.99 0.40 3.40
CA THR A 184 18.53 -0.69 2.60
C THR A 184 19.85 -1.26 3.14
N ASP A 185 20.52 -0.52 4.04
CA ASP A 185 21.75 -0.96 4.69
C ASP A 185 21.48 -1.81 5.93
N ILE A 186 20.23 -1.94 6.35
CA ILE A 186 19.80 -2.73 7.51
C ILE A 186 19.77 -4.21 7.11
N GLY A 187 20.46 -5.04 7.89
CA GLY A 187 20.60 -6.48 7.61
C GLY A 187 20.14 -7.37 8.76
N PRO A 188 19.98 -8.68 8.50
CA PRO A 188 19.74 -9.65 9.56
C PRO A 188 20.80 -9.59 10.66
N GLY A 189 20.37 -9.63 11.91
CA GLY A 189 21.23 -9.50 13.09
C GLY A 189 21.30 -8.09 13.69
N ASP A 190 20.90 -7.07 12.94
CA ASP A 190 20.76 -5.70 13.46
C ASP A 190 19.62 -5.63 14.49
N ASN A 191 19.80 -4.88 15.58
CA ASN A 191 18.70 -4.51 16.46
C ASN A 191 18.16 -3.15 16.03
N ILE A 192 16.84 -3.02 15.89
CA ILE A 192 16.23 -1.76 15.47
C ILE A 192 15.18 -1.27 16.45
N THR A 193 15.04 0.05 16.50
CA THR A 193 13.86 0.75 17.01
C THR A 193 13.29 1.58 15.87
N LEU A 194 12.12 1.18 15.38
CA LEU A 194 11.34 1.90 14.38
C LEU A 194 10.29 2.75 15.10
N LYS A 195 10.29 4.05 14.83
CA LYS A 195 9.28 4.99 15.29
C LYS A 195 8.63 5.63 14.08
N GLU A 196 7.31 5.49 14.00
CA GLU A 196 6.50 6.18 13.00
C GLU A 196 5.64 7.23 13.70
N THR A 197 5.59 8.43 13.12
CA THR A 197 4.82 9.56 13.64
C THR A 197 4.00 10.16 12.52
N ALA A 198 2.68 10.19 12.68
CA ALA A 198 1.76 10.79 11.72
C ALA A 198 1.03 11.96 12.35
N ASN A 199 0.95 13.09 11.63
CA ASN A 199 0.08 14.19 11.97
C ASN A 199 -1.25 14.00 11.24
N LEU A 200 -2.32 13.76 11.98
CA LEU A 200 -3.65 13.49 11.44
C LEU A 200 -4.31 14.73 10.82
N LEU A 201 -3.75 15.93 11.04
CA LEU A 201 -4.23 17.18 10.45
C LEU A 201 -3.50 17.54 9.16
N ASP A 202 -2.38 16.88 8.85
CA ASP A 202 -1.65 17.14 7.62
C ASP A 202 -2.32 16.42 6.44
N SER A 203 -2.37 17.10 5.30
CA SER A 203 -2.83 16.53 4.03
C SER A 203 -1.79 15.60 3.39
N SER A 204 -0.56 15.61 3.90
CA SER A 204 0.49 14.69 3.46
C SER A 204 0.13 13.24 3.81
N PRO A 205 0.15 12.31 2.84
CA PRO A 205 -0.02 10.89 3.12
C PRO A 205 1.20 10.27 3.82
N HIS A 206 2.28 11.04 4.01
CA HIS A 206 3.54 10.53 4.54
C HIS A 206 3.67 10.81 6.04
N SER A 207 3.92 9.75 6.79
CA SER A 207 4.38 9.82 8.17
C SER A 207 5.88 10.09 8.25
N SER A 208 6.33 10.66 9.37
CA SER A 208 7.74 10.74 9.70
C SER A 208 8.21 9.39 10.22
N LEU A 209 9.17 8.79 9.51
CA LEU A 209 9.75 7.50 9.83
C LEU A 209 11.18 7.66 10.37
N ILE A 210 11.42 7.20 11.58
CA ILE A 210 12.73 7.22 12.25
C ILE A 210 13.13 5.78 12.57
N LEU A 211 14.33 5.38 12.15
CA LEU A 211 14.91 4.08 12.49
C LEU A 211 16.24 4.28 13.21
N GLU A 212 16.34 3.75 14.41
CA GLU A 212 17.59 3.60 15.14
C GLU A 212 18.06 2.16 15.03
N VAL A 213 19.27 1.96 14.51
CA VAL A 213 19.88 0.65 14.25
C VAL A 213 21.07 0.50 15.18
N ARG A 214 21.23 -0.68 15.79
CA ARG A 214 22.34 -1.01 16.68
C ARG A 214 23.03 -2.29 16.21
N ARG A 215 24.35 -2.21 16.07
CA ARG A 215 25.26 -3.29 15.67
C ARG A 215 26.31 -3.54 16.73
#